data_AF-A0A7Y7CTK6-F1
#
_entry.id   AF-A0A7Y7CTK6-F1
#
_cell.length_a   1.000
_cell.length_b   1.000
_cell.length_c   1.000
_cell.angle_alpha   90.00
_cell.angle_beta   90.00
_cell.angle_gamma   90.00
#
_symmetry.space_group_name_H-M   'P 1'
#
loop_
_entity.id
_entity.type
_entity.pdbx_description
1 polymer ?
#
loop_
_entity_poly.entity_id
_entity_poly.type
_entity_poly.pdbx_seq_one_letter_code
_entity_poly.pdbx_strand_id
1 'polypeptide(L)'
;MEPLIDVPEKVFSATIEPYDLTLFDESVHLFTPAALTERIESQKLVRRVDNLIVLLDSVEKGAFYRGVPEDIYQREVLRRFNRTLPRVSLNGGIWRLGDEEPDLRLGSYIPTQIEANLDKGAALPQIGASDLADAISIATELATDMKGRTALLILSRWERFDTPVLEAIDRFYQRGEAEKGFQV
;
A
#
# COMPACT_ATOMS: atom_id res chain seq x y z
N MET A 1 0.22 -0.39 -61.78
CA MET A 1 1.54 -0.17 -61.18
C MET A 1 1.30 0.55 -59.87
N GLU A 2 1.43 -0.17 -58.75
CA GLU A 2 1.33 0.43 -57.42
C GLU A 2 2.62 1.22 -57.12
N PRO A 3 2.54 2.38 -56.46
CA PRO A 3 3.73 3.11 -56.07
C PRO A 3 4.35 2.43 -54.85
N LEU A 4 5.57 1.90 -55.00
CA LEU A 4 6.38 1.51 -53.85
C LEU A 4 6.69 2.77 -53.03
N ILE A 5 6.35 2.72 -51.74
CA ILE A 5 6.75 3.74 -50.78
C ILE A 5 8.23 3.52 -50.48
N ASP A 6 9.06 4.48 -50.89
CA ASP A 6 10.48 4.52 -50.57
C ASP A 6 10.64 4.92 -49.10
N VAL A 7 11.04 3.98 -48.24
CA VAL A 7 11.30 4.24 -46.82
C VAL A 7 12.78 4.55 -46.66
N PRO A 8 13.17 5.69 -46.06
CA PRO A 8 14.58 6.01 -45.88
C PRO A 8 15.23 5.01 -44.90
N GLU A 9 16.23 4.28 -45.39
CA GLU A 9 17.04 3.35 -44.60
C GLU A 9 17.89 4.13 -43.59
N LYS A 10 17.49 4.12 -42.31
CA LYS A 10 18.34 4.60 -41.20
C LYS A 10 19.22 3.45 -40.72
N VAL A 11 20.36 3.30 -41.35
CA VAL A 11 21.48 2.54 -40.81
C VAL A 11 21.89 3.23 -39.50
N PHE A 12 21.76 2.52 -38.36
CA PHE A 12 22.01 2.99 -36.98
C PHE A 12 20.89 3.86 -36.35
N SER A 13 19.87 3.23 -35.77
CA SER A 13 18.90 3.90 -34.87
C SER A 13 18.69 3.20 -33.53
N ALA A 14 19.62 2.36 -33.10
CA ALA A 14 19.67 1.83 -31.75
C ALA A 14 20.93 2.39 -31.05
N THR A 15 20.91 3.67 -30.71
CA THR A 15 21.87 4.20 -29.73
C THR A 15 21.43 3.65 -28.38
N ILE A 16 22.18 2.69 -27.85
CA ILE A 16 22.02 2.24 -26.46
C ILE A 16 22.50 3.39 -25.59
N GLU A 17 21.55 4.20 -25.11
CA GLU A 17 21.85 5.18 -24.07
C GLU A 17 22.28 4.43 -22.80
N PRO A 18 23.30 4.91 -22.08
CA PRO A 18 23.64 4.35 -20.78
C PRO A 18 22.39 4.36 -19.90
N TYR A 19 22.17 3.25 -19.19
CA TYR A 19 21.08 3.17 -18.21
C TYR A 19 21.22 4.34 -17.24
N ASP A 20 20.19 5.19 -17.11
CA ASP A 20 20.24 6.34 -16.23
C ASP A 20 20.22 5.87 -14.77
N LEU A 21 21.41 5.87 -14.15
CA LEU A 21 21.60 5.48 -12.77
C LEU A 21 21.33 6.64 -11.78
N THR A 22 20.94 7.85 -12.24
CA THR A 22 20.61 8.95 -11.32
C THR A 22 19.38 8.65 -10.46
N LEU A 23 18.51 7.74 -10.91
CA LEU A 23 17.38 7.22 -10.13
C LEU A 23 17.79 6.32 -8.94
N PHE A 24 19.07 5.89 -8.85
CA PHE A 24 19.56 5.11 -7.70
C PHE A 24 19.82 5.95 -6.44
N ASP A 25 19.77 7.28 -6.54
CA ASP A 25 20.03 8.16 -5.38
C ASP A 25 18.78 8.36 -4.50
N GLU A 26 17.61 7.87 -4.92
CA GLU A 26 16.42 7.80 -4.08
C GLU A 26 16.52 6.62 -3.11
N SER A 27 17.44 6.73 -2.15
CA SER A 27 17.38 5.92 -0.93
C SER A 27 16.00 6.10 -0.29
N VAL A 28 15.47 5.07 0.37
CA VAL A 28 14.15 5.18 1.05
C VAL A 28 14.07 6.36 2.04
N HIS A 29 15.21 6.91 2.46
CA HIS A 29 15.30 8.12 3.27
C HIS A 29 14.79 9.39 2.53
N LEU A 30 14.82 9.40 1.19
CA LEU A 30 14.45 10.50 0.31
C LEU A 30 13.16 10.25 -0.51
N PHE A 31 12.27 9.34 -0.08
CA PHE A 31 10.93 9.29 -0.67
C PHE A 31 10.23 10.64 -0.42
N THR A 32 10.26 11.53 -1.40
CA THR A 32 9.56 12.81 -1.33
C THR A 32 8.13 12.54 -1.74
N PRO A 33 7.16 12.55 -0.80
CA PRO A 33 5.79 12.23 -1.15
C PRO A 33 5.27 13.27 -2.14
N ALA A 34 5.05 12.85 -3.38
CA ALA A 34 4.38 13.67 -4.38
C ALA A 34 2.87 13.60 -4.14
N ALA A 35 2.25 14.75 -3.86
CA ALA A 35 0.80 14.82 -3.71
C ALA A 35 0.14 14.44 -5.05
N LEU A 36 -0.70 13.40 -5.05
CA LEU A 36 -1.35 12.93 -6.28
C LEU A 36 -2.57 13.78 -6.68
N THR A 37 -3.00 14.71 -5.83
CA THR A 37 -4.24 15.49 -6.05
C THR A 37 -4.18 16.28 -7.37
N GLU A 38 -3.10 17.04 -7.61
CA GLU A 38 -2.94 17.82 -8.84
C GLU A 38 -2.87 16.92 -10.10
N ARG A 39 -2.26 15.74 -9.97
CA ARG A 39 -2.20 14.74 -11.06
C ARG A 39 -3.57 14.13 -11.36
N ILE A 40 -4.35 13.83 -10.32
CA ILE A 40 -5.71 13.28 -10.46
C ILE A 40 -6.63 14.30 -11.15
N GLU A 41 -6.57 15.56 -10.75
CA GLU A 41 -7.38 16.63 -11.32
C GLU A 41 -7.01 16.91 -12.78
N SER A 42 -5.72 17.03 -13.09
CA SER A 42 -5.23 17.29 -14.45
C SER A 42 -5.51 16.12 -15.42
N GLN A 43 -5.50 14.88 -14.93
CA GLN A 43 -5.68 13.68 -15.76
C GLN A 43 -7.10 13.09 -15.68
N LYS A 44 -8.03 13.70 -14.93
CA LYS A 44 -9.41 13.22 -14.71
C LYS A 44 -9.48 11.75 -14.30
N LEU A 45 -8.58 11.34 -13.40
CA LEU A 45 -8.49 9.93 -12.99
C LEU A 45 -9.73 9.52 -12.18
N VAL A 46 -10.25 8.33 -12.46
CA VAL A 46 -11.41 7.76 -11.76
C VAL A 46 -10.94 6.98 -10.54
N ARG A 47 -11.67 7.12 -9.43
CA ARG A 47 -11.43 6.36 -8.20
C ARG A 47 -11.51 4.86 -8.50
N ARG A 48 -10.41 4.14 -8.22
CA ARG A 48 -10.32 2.68 -8.39
C ARG A 48 -10.51 1.90 -7.12
N VAL A 49 -10.35 2.52 -5.95
CA VAL A 49 -10.42 1.84 -4.65
C VAL A 49 -11.39 2.59 -3.76
N ASP A 50 -12.36 1.87 -3.19
CA ASP A 50 -13.35 2.40 -2.26
C ASP A 50 -12.92 2.21 -0.81
N ASN A 51 -12.26 1.08 -0.54
CA ASN A 51 -11.92 0.59 0.78
C ASN A 51 -10.41 0.36 0.90
N LEU A 52 -9.81 0.74 2.03
CA LEU A 52 -8.38 0.56 2.29
C LEU A 52 -8.17 -0.02 3.69
N ILE A 53 -7.58 -1.20 3.75
CA ILE A 53 -7.16 -1.87 4.97
C ILE A 53 -5.63 -1.84 5.02
N VAL A 54 -5.06 -1.35 6.11
CA VAL A 54 -3.60 -1.27 6.29
C VAL A 54 -3.17 -2.10 7.49
N LEU A 55 -2.19 -2.99 7.28
CA LEU A 55 -1.59 -3.85 8.30
C LEU A 55 -0.13 -3.50 8.53
N LEU A 56 0.27 -3.36 9.80
CA LEU A 56 1.65 -3.10 10.21
C LEU A 56 2.19 -4.24 11.07
N ASP A 57 3.15 -4.98 10.52
CA ASP A 57 3.90 -6.03 11.22
C ASP A 57 5.01 -5.40 12.08
N SER A 58 4.63 -4.90 13.25
CA SER A 58 5.51 -4.16 14.18
C SER A 58 5.74 -4.91 15.50
N VAL A 59 5.85 -6.25 15.45
CA VAL A 59 5.87 -7.08 16.66
C VAL A 59 7.25 -7.12 17.35
N GLU A 60 8.35 -6.94 16.62
CA GLU A 60 9.70 -6.99 17.21
C GLU A 60 10.08 -5.68 17.92
N LYS A 61 9.85 -5.63 19.23
CA LYS A 61 10.39 -4.55 20.07
C LYS A 61 11.92 -4.53 20.00
N GLY A 62 12.49 -3.36 19.69
CA GLY A 62 13.94 -3.17 19.64
C GLY A 62 14.59 -3.60 18.31
N ALA A 63 13.78 -3.96 17.32
CA ALA A 63 14.23 -4.10 15.95
C ALA A 63 14.70 -2.77 15.37
N PHE A 64 15.82 -2.81 14.64
CA PHE A 64 16.32 -1.68 13.87
C PHE A 64 16.39 -2.04 12.40
N TYR A 65 15.94 -1.13 11.56
CA TYR A 65 16.15 -1.19 10.12
C TYR A 65 17.03 0.01 9.72
N ARG A 66 18.21 -0.27 9.15
CA ARG A 66 19.18 0.75 8.73
C ARG A 66 19.51 1.78 9.84
N GLY A 67 19.61 1.33 11.10
CA GLY A 67 19.93 2.18 12.25
C GLY A 67 18.77 2.99 12.82
N VAL A 68 17.55 2.83 12.31
CA VAL A 68 16.32 3.45 12.85
C VAL A 68 15.44 2.38 13.48
N PRO A 69 14.82 2.63 14.65
CA PRO A 69 13.81 1.73 15.20
C PRO A 69 12.72 1.42 14.17
N GLU A 70 12.39 0.15 13.99
CA GLU A 70 11.50 -0.29 12.92
C GLU A 70 10.09 0.29 13.05
N ASP A 71 9.60 0.45 14.27
CA ASP A 71 8.31 1.08 14.56
C ASP A 71 8.26 2.54 14.09
N ILE A 72 9.35 3.29 14.30
CA ILE A 72 9.50 4.66 13.80
C ILE A 72 9.56 4.66 12.27
N TYR A 73 10.31 3.72 11.68
CA TYR A 73 10.44 3.62 10.23
C TYR A 73 9.11 3.30 9.54
N GLN A 74 8.37 2.29 10.02
CA GLN A 74 7.07 1.91 9.47
C GLN A 74 6.04 3.04 9.62
N ARG A 75 6.05 3.76 10.77
CA ARG A 75 5.22 4.96 10.96
C ARG A 75 5.53 6.05 9.96
N GLU A 76 6.81 6.29 9.65
CA GLU A 76 7.20 7.29 8.66
C GLU A 76 6.79 6.89 7.23
N VAL A 77 6.94 5.61 6.87
CA VAL A 77 6.44 5.08 5.59
C VAL A 77 4.93 5.29 5.48
N LEU A 78 4.18 4.93 6.52
CA LEU A 78 2.74 5.12 6.59
C LEU A 78 2.34 6.60 6.51
N ARG A 79 3.06 7.49 7.20
CA ARG A 79 2.84 8.94 7.14
C ARG A 79 3.01 9.46 5.72
N ARG A 80 4.12 9.11 5.07
CA ARG A 80 4.41 9.54 3.69
C ARG A 80 3.40 8.98 2.69
N PHE A 81 2.98 7.72 2.86
CA PHE A 81 1.91 7.13 2.06
C PHE A 81 0.59 7.91 2.20
N ASN A 82 0.17 8.27 3.41
CA ASN A 82 -1.04 9.07 3.61
C ASN A 82 -0.94 10.47 3.00
N ARG A 83 0.27 11.04 2.93
CA ARG A 83 0.52 12.33 2.29
C ARG A 83 0.43 12.29 0.76
N THR A 84 0.66 11.13 0.13
CA THR A 84 0.50 10.97 -1.32
C THR A 84 -0.95 10.69 -1.72
N LEU A 85 -1.76 10.11 -0.82
CA LEU A 85 -3.16 9.81 -1.10
C LEU A 85 -3.96 11.09 -1.45
N PRO A 86 -4.94 10.97 -2.37
CA PRO A 86 -5.89 12.05 -2.59
C PRO A 86 -6.65 12.37 -1.30
N ARG A 87 -7.04 13.64 -1.12
CA ARG A 87 -7.79 14.13 0.05
C ARG A 87 -9.27 13.72 0.02
N VAL A 88 -9.53 12.45 -0.29
CA VAL A 88 -10.86 11.85 -0.33
C VAL A 88 -10.97 10.82 0.80
N SER A 89 -12.16 10.69 1.38
CA SER A 89 -12.42 9.66 2.38
C SER A 89 -12.57 8.29 1.71
N LEU A 90 -11.79 7.33 2.20
CA LEU A 90 -11.97 5.91 1.92
C LEU A 90 -12.71 5.26 3.10
N ASN A 91 -13.21 4.04 2.93
CA ASN A 91 -13.64 3.23 4.07
C ASN A 91 -12.48 2.36 4.54
N GLY A 92 -12.42 2.00 5.82
CA GLY A 92 -11.47 1.04 6.35
C GLY A 92 -10.68 1.57 7.53
N GLY A 93 -9.43 1.14 7.67
CA GLY A 93 -8.65 1.44 8.86
C GLY A 93 -7.21 0.98 8.79
N ILE A 94 -6.50 1.22 9.88
CA ILE A 94 -5.07 0.92 10.06
C ILE A 94 -4.92 0.15 11.35
N TRP A 95 -4.31 -1.02 11.27
CA TRP A 95 -4.04 -1.86 12.42
C TRP A 95 -2.59 -2.32 12.43
N ARG A 96 -2.06 -2.51 13.64
CA ARG A 96 -0.81 -3.24 13.87
C ARG A 96 -1.11 -4.65 14.34
N LEU A 97 -0.14 -5.55 14.19
CA LEU A 97 -0.21 -6.87 14.80
C LEU A 97 -0.19 -6.78 16.34
N GLY A 98 -0.85 -7.74 16.96
CA GLY A 98 -0.96 -7.91 18.41
C GLY A 98 -2.31 -8.49 18.83
N ASP A 99 -2.34 -9.05 20.03
CA ASP A 99 -3.44 -9.91 20.53
C ASP A 99 -4.53 -9.15 21.30
N GLU A 100 -4.44 -7.82 21.43
CA GLU A 100 -5.52 -7.04 22.04
C GLU A 100 -6.80 -7.17 21.20
N GLU A 101 -7.94 -7.29 21.91
CA GLU A 101 -9.24 -7.41 21.27
C GLU A 101 -9.48 -6.21 20.35
N PRO A 102 -9.64 -6.45 19.04
CA PRO A 102 -9.62 -5.38 18.08
C PRO A 102 -10.93 -4.60 18.12
N ASP A 103 -10.85 -3.27 18.21
CA ASP A 103 -12.00 -2.42 17.87
C ASP A 103 -12.12 -2.39 16.34
N LEU A 104 -12.75 -3.43 15.79
CA LEU A 104 -12.95 -3.66 14.36
C LEU A 104 -14.04 -2.77 13.74
N ARG A 105 -14.41 -1.67 14.41
CA ARG A 105 -15.36 -0.71 13.84
C ARG A 105 -14.74 -0.08 12.59
N LEU A 106 -15.17 -0.57 11.43
CA LEU A 106 -14.84 -0.01 10.13
C LEU A 106 -15.29 1.46 10.09
N GLY A 107 -14.31 2.35 10.03
CA GLY A 107 -14.52 3.79 10.03
C GLY A 107 -14.25 4.42 8.67
N SER A 108 -14.35 5.74 8.62
CA SER A 108 -13.82 6.51 7.50
C SER A 108 -12.30 6.57 7.61
N TYR A 109 -11.60 6.02 6.62
CA TYR A 109 -10.18 6.21 6.43
C TYR A 109 -9.96 7.61 5.83
N ILE A 110 -9.52 8.55 6.66
CA ILE A 110 -9.28 9.94 6.28
C ILE A 110 -7.76 10.21 6.36
N PRO A 111 -7.05 10.28 5.21
CA PRO A 111 -5.58 10.36 5.20
C PRO A 111 -5.01 11.50 6.04
N THR A 112 -5.65 12.68 6.01
CA THR A 112 -5.20 13.86 6.77
C THR A 112 -5.35 13.71 8.29
N GLN A 113 -6.39 13.00 8.74
CA GLN A 113 -6.57 12.71 10.17
C GLN A 113 -5.56 11.67 10.64
N ILE A 114 -5.30 10.66 9.81
CA ILE A 114 -4.30 9.63 10.07
C ILE A 114 -2.91 10.25 10.18
N GLU A 115 -2.52 11.09 9.22
CA GLU A 115 -1.25 11.84 9.25
C GLU A 115 -1.11 12.63 10.55
N ALA A 116 -2.13 13.42 10.91
CA ALA A 116 -2.12 14.19 12.15
C ALA A 116 -2.04 13.34 13.43
N ASN A 117 -2.66 12.15 13.43
CA ASN A 117 -2.59 11.22 14.55
C ASN A 117 -1.20 10.56 14.66
N LEU A 118 -0.59 10.23 13.53
CA LEU A 118 0.77 9.69 13.47
C LEU A 118 1.81 10.72 13.95
N ASP A 119 1.67 11.99 13.55
CA ASP A 119 2.54 13.08 13.99
C ASP A 119 2.45 13.34 15.51
N LYS A 120 1.28 13.07 16.12
CA LYS A 120 1.08 13.15 17.58
C LYS A 120 1.59 11.92 18.34
N GLY A 121 2.12 10.92 17.63
CA GLY A 121 2.58 9.68 18.24
C GLY A 121 1.44 8.78 18.75
N ALA A 122 0.22 8.90 18.21
CA ALA A 122 -0.90 8.05 18.62
C ALA A 122 -0.54 6.56 18.43
N ALA A 123 -0.98 5.73 19.38
CA ALA A 123 -0.86 4.27 19.23
C ALA A 123 -1.84 3.80 18.14
N LEU A 124 -1.38 2.88 17.30
CA LEU A 124 -2.23 2.20 16.33
C LEU A 124 -3.01 1.08 17.03
N PRO A 125 -4.29 0.88 16.70
CA PRO A 125 -5.08 -0.23 17.24
C PRO A 125 -4.48 -1.55 16.78
N GLN A 126 -4.64 -2.59 17.60
CA GLN A 126 -4.23 -3.94 17.23
C GLN A 126 -5.35 -4.66 16.47
N ILE A 127 -4.98 -5.59 15.59
CA ILE A 127 -5.95 -6.38 14.81
C ILE A 127 -6.43 -7.65 15.53
N GLY A 128 -5.87 -7.99 16.69
CA GLY A 128 -6.23 -9.21 17.42
C GLY A 128 -5.51 -10.47 16.91
N ALA A 129 -4.37 -10.31 16.23
CA ALA A 129 -3.50 -11.39 15.80
C ALA A 129 -2.03 -11.00 15.91
N SER A 130 -1.21 -11.85 16.55
CA SER A 130 0.24 -11.70 16.63
C SER A 130 0.98 -12.11 15.35
N ASP A 131 0.35 -12.93 14.50
CA ASP A 131 0.91 -13.44 13.25
C ASP A 131 0.34 -12.71 12.02
N LEU A 132 1.15 -12.57 10.97
CA LEU A 132 0.77 -11.84 9.77
C LEU A 132 -0.27 -12.59 8.93
N ALA A 133 -0.19 -13.92 8.81
CA ALA A 133 -1.17 -14.70 8.05
C ALA A 133 -2.55 -14.68 8.72
N ASP A 134 -2.58 -14.73 10.06
CA ASP A 134 -3.82 -14.59 10.84
C ASP A 134 -4.37 -13.16 10.74
N ALA A 135 -3.52 -12.14 10.82
CA ALA A 135 -3.93 -10.75 10.62
C ALA A 135 -4.54 -10.51 9.23
N ILE A 136 -3.98 -11.10 8.18
CA ILE A 136 -4.54 -11.06 6.81
C ILE A 136 -5.88 -11.79 6.77
N SER A 137 -6.02 -12.91 7.47
CA SER A 137 -7.29 -13.65 7.54
C SER A 137 -8.39 -12.79 8.18
N ILE A 138 -8.09 -12.10 9.29
CA ILE A 138 -9.01 -11.14 9.92
C ILE A 138 -9.33 -9.98 8.98
N ALA A 139 -8.32 -9.39 8.34
CA ALA A 139 -8.51 -8.33 7.35
C ALA A 139 -9.38 -8.77 6.18
N THR A 140 -9.33 -10.05 5.81
CA THR A 140 -10.17 -10.63 4.77
C THR A 140 -11.63 -10.69 5.20
N GLU A 141 -11.93 -11.13 6.43
CA GLU A 141 -13.30 -11.08 7.01
C GLU A 141 -13.82 -9.64 7.11
N LEU A 142 -12.96 -8.67 7.44
CA LEU A 142 -13.36 -7.27 7.41
C LEU A 142 -13.71 -6.81 6.00
N ALA A 143 -12.93 -7.23 5.01
CA ALA A 143 -13.12 -6.85 3.62
C ALA A 143 -14.40 -7.43 3.01
N THR A 144 -14.83 -8.63 3.42
CA THR A 144 -16.09 -9.25 2.96
C THR A 144 -17.32 -8.44 3.38
N ASP A 145 -17.26 -7.75 4.52
CA ASP A 145 -18.33 -6.85 4.97
C ASP A 145 -18.33 -5.49 4.23
N MET A 146 -17.28 -5.19 3.46
CA MET A 146 -17.13 -3.92 2.75
C MET A 146 -17.64 -4.03 1.31
N LYS A 147 -18.51 -3.09 0.91
CA LYS A 147 -18.92 -2.94 -0.49
C LYS A 147 -17.93 -2.05 -1.23
N GLY A 148 -17.59 -2.42 -2.46
CA GLY A 148 -16.70 -1.70 -3.36
C GLY A 148 -15.34 -2.37 -3.52
N ARG A 149 -14.44 -1.68 -4.22
CA ARG A 149 -13.08 -2.16 -4.46
C ARG A 149 -12.22 -1.95 -3.22
N THR A 150 -11.58 -3.00 -2.74
CA THR A 150 -10.84 -3.01 -1.48
C THR A 150 -9.37 -3.31 -1.73
N ALA A 151 -8.51 -2.42 -1.26
CA ALA A 151 -7.07 -2.63 -1.26
C ALA A 151 -6.59 -3.04 0.13
N LEU A 152 -5.69 -4.02 0.16
CA LEU A 152 -4.93 -4.42 1.35
C LEU A 152 -3.50 -3.93 1.21
N LEU A 153 -3.05 -3.07 2.13
CA LEU A 153 -1.67 -2.61 2.23
C LEU A 153 -0.99 -3.28 3.42
N ILE A 154 0.08 -4.01 3.17
CA ILE A 154 0.87 -4.68 4.20
C ILE A 154 2.24 -4.01 4.30
N LEU A 155 2.58 -3.53 5.49
CA LEU A 155 3.91 -3.03 5.82
C LEU A 155 4.60 -4.06 6.73
N SER A 156 5.48 -4.86 6.14
CA SER A 156 6.26 -5.89 6.81
C SER A 156 7.64 -6.02 6.15
N ARG A 157 8.54 -6.76 6.80
CA ARG A 157 9.82 -7.16 6.22
C ARG A 157 9.63 -8.23 5.17
N TRP A 158 10.52 -8.27 4.17
CA TRP A 158 10.42 -9.24 3.09
C TRP A 158 10.52 -10.69 3.60
N GLU A 159 11.33 -10.92 4.63
CA GLU A 159 11.56 -12.24 5.22
C GLU A 159 10.33 -12.83 5.92
N ARG A 160 9.31 -12.02 6.18
CA ARG A 160 8.04 -12.45 6.81
C ARG A 160 7.04 -13.02 5.81
N PHE A 161 7.27 -12.86 4.50
CA PHE A 161 6.40 -13.41 3.47
C PHE A 161 6.76 -14.87 3.20
N ASP A 162 6.38 -15.73 4.13
CA ASP A 162 6.48 -17.18 4.02
C ASP A 162 5.22 -17.79 3.39
N THR A 163 5.21 -19.13 3.25
CA THR A 163 4.09 -19.84 2.60
C THR A 163 2.73 -19.54 3.25
N PRO A 164 2.55 -19.60 4.58
CA PRO A 164 1.30 -19.21 5.23
C PRO A 164 0.81 -17.80 4.88
N VAL A 165 1.71 -16.81 4.83
CA VAL A 165 1.36 -15.43 4.48
C VAL A 165 0.92 -15.34 3.02
N LEU A 166 1.62 -16.00 2.11
CA LEU A 166 1.25 -16.03 0.68
C LEU A 166 -0.11 -16.72 0.48
N GLU A 167 -0.38 -17.83 1.16
CA GLU A 167 -1.68 -18.51 1.13
C GLU A 167 -2.81 -17.63 1.70
N ALA A 168 -2.52 -16.81 2.73
CA ALA A 168 -3.49 -15.86 3.26
C ALA A 168 -3.80 -14.74 2.24
N ILE A 169 -2.78 -14.25 1.53
CA ILE A 169 -2.95 -13.27 0.43
C ILE A 169 -3.77 -13.87 -0.71
N ASP A 170 -3.49 -15.11 -1.10
CA ASP A 170 -4.26 -15.80 -2.14
C ASP A 170 -5.73 -15.96 -1.75
N ARG A 171 -6.00 -16.31 -0.49
CA ARG A 171 -7.38 -16.36 0.04
C ARG A 171 -8.07 -15.01 0.02
N PHE A 172 -7.35 -13.92 0.28
CA PHE A 172 -7.88 -12.55 0.17
C PHE A 172 -8.34 -12.25 -1.27
N TYR A 173 -7.51 -12.55 -2.27
CA TYR A 173 -7.87 -12.39 -3.69
C TYR A 173 -9.04 -13.28 -4.08
N GLN A 174 -9.01 -14.58 -3.74
CA GLN A 174 -10.06 -15.52 -4.09
C GLN A 174 -11.43 -15.10 -3.56
N ARG A 175 -11.49 -14.56 -2.34
CA ARG A 175 -12.75 -14.02 -1.78
C ARG A 175 -13.21 -12.76 -2.52
N GLY A 176 -12.29 -11.91 -2.93
CA GLY A 176 -12.58 -10.74 -3.78
C GLY A 176 -13.15 -11.09 -5.15
N GLU A 177 -12.83 -12.26 -5.69
CA GLU A 177 -13.43 -12.74 -6.94
C GLU A 177 -14.79 -13.44 -6.72
N ALA A 178 -14.96 -14.10 -5.57
CA ALA A 178 -16.14 -14.92 -5.28
C ALA A 178 -17.34 -14.11 -4.76
N GLU A 179 -17.11 -13.04 -3.98
CA GLU A 179 -18.20 -12.32 -3.31
C GLU A 179 -18.74 -11.13 -4.10
N LYS A 180 -20.08 -11.04 -4.19
CA LYS A 180 -20.74 -9.90 -4.84
C LYS A 180 -20.63 -8.65 -3.99
N GLY A 181 -19.66 -7.80 -4.29
CA GLY A 181 -19.52 -6.48 -3.69
C GLY A 181 -18.15 -6.23 -3.09
N PHE A 182 -17.38 -7.27 -2.79
CA PHE A 182 -15.94 -7.17 -2.52
C PHE A 182 -15.23 -7.35 -3.86
N GLN A 183 -14.39 -6.40 -4.25
CA GLN A 183 -13.57 -6.49 -5.47
C GLN A 183 -12.14 -6.14 -5.08
N VAL A 184 -11.15 -6.88 -5.55
CA VAL A 184 -9.73 -6.57 -5.31
C VAL A 184 -9.08 -6.06 -6.59
#